data_AF-A0A2P5LNQ9-F1
#
_entry.id   AF-A0A2P5LNQ9-F1
#
_cell.length_a   1.000
_cell.length_b   1.000
_cell.length_c   1.000
_cell.angle_alpha   90.00
_cell.angle_beta   90.00
_cell.angle_gamma   90.00
#
_symmetry.space_group_name_H-M   'P 1'
#
loop_
_entity.id
_entity.type
_entity.pdbx_description
1 polymer ?
#
loop_
_entity_poly.entity_id
_entity_poly.type
_entity_poly.pdbx_seq_one_letter_code
_entity_poly.pdbx_strand_id
1 'polypeptide(L)'
;ELARRRFRDIAQIAGLVVTTYPGQHKSVRQLQASSSLFYDVFRKFDPENGLLRQAEREVLEDALDIARLAESFERLQNREIVHVALQRCSPLAFPLMVERMRERLSNETLAARIERMISQLERAADKC
;
A
#
# COMPACT_ATOMS: atom_id res chain seq x y z
N GLU A 1 3.47 -10.04 -1.10
CA GLU A 1 4.01 -9.25 0.03
C GLU A 1 2.95 -8.95 1.11
N LEU A 2 1.78 -8.42 0.73
CA LEU A 2 0.68 -8.13 1.67
C LEU A 2 0.27 -9.33 2.53
N ALA A 3 0.08 -10.52 1.95
CA ALA A 3 -0.27 -11.74 2.70
C ALA A 3 0.81 -12.11 3.73
N ARG A 4 2.09 -12.00 3.37
CA ARG A 4 3.22 -12.23 4.28
C ARG A 4 3.25 -11.19 5.42
N ARG A 5 2.87 -9.94 5.15
CA ARG A 5 2.75 -8.89 6.16
C ARG A 5 1.58 -9.19 7.11
N ARG A 6 0.40 -9.56 6.58
CA ARG A 6 -0.78 -9.92 7.37
C ARG A 6 -0.55 -11.17 8.23
N PHE A 7 0.15 -12.15 7.68
CA PHE A 7 0.50 -13.38 8.39
C PHE A 7 1.29 -13.14 9.68
N ARG A 8 2.03 -12.02 9.80
CA ARG A 8 2.74 -11.68 11.04
C ARG A 8 1.79 -11.53 12.23
N ASP A 9 0.71 -10.79 12.02
CA ASP A 9 -0.27 -10.51 13.07
C ASP A 9 -1.04 -11.80 13.42
N ILE A 10 -1.38 -12.59 12.40
CA ILE A 10 -2.00 -13.92 12.56
C ILE A 10 -1.09 -14.87 13.33
N ALA A 11 0.20 -14.94 13.01
CA ALA A 11 1.17 -15.81 13.68
C ALA A 11 1.38 -15.40 15.14
N GLN A 12 1.27 -14.11 15.45
CA GLN A 12 1.28 -13.63 16.83
C GLN A 12 0.03 -14.06 17.59
N ILE A 13 -1.16 -13.88 17.00
CA ILE A 13 -2.44 -14.28 17.60
C ILE A 13 -2.52 -15.80 17.79
N ALA A 14 -2.05 -16.57 16.82
CA ALA A 14 -1.99 -18.03 16.85
C ALA A 14 -0.92 -18.57 17.83
N GLY A 15 -0.15 -17.70 18.49
CA GLY A 15 0.88 -18.10 19.45
C GLY A 15 2.15 -18.68 18.83
N LEU A 16 2.29 -18.66 17.49
CA LEU A 16 3.51 -19.11 16.79
C LEU A 16 4.69 -18.16 17.03
N VAL A 17 4.40 -16.89 17.31
CA VAL A 17 5.40 -15.87 17.57
C VAL A 17 5.10 -15.18 18.89
N VAL A 18 5.93 -15.48 19.89
CA VAL A 18 5.84 -14.84 21.21
C VAL A 18 6.57 -13.50 21.20
N THR A 19 5.87 -12.42 21.53
CA THR A 19 6.41 -11.05 21.56
C THR A 19 7.00 -10.64 22.89
N THR A 20 6.59 -11.28 23.98
CA THR A 20 6.92 -10.82 25.33
C THR A 20 7.27 -12.00 26.22
N TYR A 21 8.48 -12.00 26.78
CA TYR A 21 8.85 -12.83 27.92
C TYR A 21 9.10 -11.90 29.12
N PRO A 22 8.73 -12.29 30.35
CA PRO A 22 9.06 -11.52 31.54
C PRO A 22 10.57 -11.24 31.58
N GLY A 23 10.95 -9.96 31.47
CA GLY A 23 12.36 -9.52 31.47
C GLY A 23 13.08 -9.49 30.10
N GLN A 24 12.47 -9.95 29.00
CA GLN A 24 13.07 -9.86 27.66
C GLN A 24 12.04 -9.54 26.56
N HIS A 25 12.26 -8.42 25.86
CA HIS A 25 11.52 -8.06 24.65
C HIS A 25 12.29 -8.51 23.42
N LYS A 26 11.66 -9.32 22.55
CA LYS A 26 12.22 -9.60 21.22
C LYS A 26 12.18 -8.33 20.37
N SER A 27 13.22 -8.09 19.59
CA SER A 27 13.23 -6.93 18.70
C SER A 27 12.23 -7.10 17.56
N VAL A 28 11.67 -5.99 17.07
CA VAL A 28 10.75 -5.97 15.91
C VAL A 28 11.32 -6.73 14.71
N ARG A 29 12.64 -6.61 14.48
CA ARG A 29 13.36 -7.32 13.42
C ARG A 29 13.35 -8.84 13.61
N GLN A 30 13.52 -9.33 14.84
CA GLN A 30 13.47 -10.76 15.14
C GLN A 30 12.06 -11.34 14.96
N LEU A 31 11.04 -10.59 15.37
CA LEU A 31 9.63 -10.97 15.18
C LEU A 31 9.28 -11.07 13.70
N GLN A 32 9.75 -10.10 12.90
CA GLN A 32 9.58 -10.10 11.45
C GLN A 32 10.26 -11.29 10.78
N ALA A 33 11.49 -11.61 11.17
CA ALA A 33 12.24 -12.75 10.64
C ALA A 33 11.53 -14.07 10.96
N SER A 34 11.06 -14.24 12.21
CA SER A 34 10.41 -15.46 12.68
C SER A 34 9.09 -15.71 11.95
N SER A 35 8.24 -14.68 11.85
CA SER A 35 6.94 -14.78 11.15
C SER A 35 7.12 -15.07 9.65
N SER A 36 8.13 -14.46 9.03
CA SER A 36 8.44 -14.66 7.62
C SER A 36 8.89 -16.10 7.34
N LEU A 37 9.68 -16.69 8.24
CA LEU A 37 10.08 -18.09 8.15
C LEU A 37 8.88 -19.04 8.26
N PHE A 38 7.99 -18.82 9.24
CA PHE A 38 6.77 -19.63 9.37
C PHE A 38 5.90 -19.57 8.13
N TYR A 39 5.72 -18.38 7.54
CA TYR A 39 5.00 -18.22 6.28
C TYR A 39 5.62 -19.05 5.15
N ASP A 40 6.95 -18.98 4.98
CA ASP A 40 7.66 -19.70 3.93
C ASP A 40 7.63 -21.23 4.15
N VAL A 41 7.70 -21.68 5.41
CA VAL A 41 7.59 -23.09 5.79
C VAL A 41 6.19 -23.63 5.49
N PHE A 42 5.13 -22.96 5.95
CA PHE A 42 3.77 -23.40 5.64
C PHE A 42 3.54 -23.40 4.14
N ARG A 43 3.94 -22.35 3.42
CA ARG A 43 3.75 -22.30 1.97
C ARG A 43 4.43 -23.48 1.24
N LYS A 44 5.56 -23.96 1.75
CA LYS A 44 6.33 -25.06 1.14
C LYS A 44 5.84 -26.44 1.57
N PHE A 45 5.45 -26.62 2.83
CA PHE A 45 5.23 -27.93 3.43
C PHE A 45 3.77 -28.19 3.84
N ASP A 46 2.96 -27.16 3.98
CA ASP A 46 1.53 -27.21 4.33
C ASP A 46 0.77 -26.07 3.62
N PRO A 47 0.66 -26.10 2.28
CA PRO A 47 0.04 -25.01 1.52
C PRO A 47 -1.45 -24.81 1.86
N GLU A 48 -2.11 -25.85 2.37
CA GLU A 48 -3.53 -25.81 2.77
C GLU A 48 -3.74 -25.29 4.20
N ASN A 49 -2.66 -24.89 4.87
CA ASN A 49 -2.69 -24.37 6.24
C ASN A 49 -3.73 -23.26 6.40
N GLY A 50 -4.58 -23.39 7.42
CA GLY A 50 -5.66 -22.43 7.67
C GLY A 50 -5.16 -21.00 7.91
N LEU A 51 -3.96 -20.82 8.47
CA LEU A 51 -3.38 -19.50 8.73
C LEU A 51 -2.92 -18.81 7.44
N LEU A 52 -2.48 -19.57 6.44
CA LEU A 52 -2.17 -19.02 5.11
C LEU A 52 -3.46 -18.55 4.42
N ARG A 53 -4.49 -19.41 4.40
CA ARG A 53 -5.80 -19.07 3.82
C ARG A 53 -6.45 -17.87 4.53
N GLN A 54 -6.30 -17.78 5.84
CA GLN A 54 -6.72 -16.62 6.62
C GLN A 54 -5.96 -15.35 6.22
N ALA A 55 -4.63 -15.42 6.11
CA ALA A 55 -3.82 -14.27 5.72
C ALA A 55 -4.17 -13.75 4.31
N GLU A 56 -4.48 -14.65 3.38
CA GLU A 56 -4.94 -14.28 2.04
C GLU A 56 -6.31 -13.62 2.07
N ARG A 57 -7.28 -14.24 2.76
CA ARG A 57 -8.64 -13.70 2.90
C ARG A 57 -8.63 -12.30 3.52
N GLU A 58 -7.95 -12.11 4.65
CA GLU A 58 -7.89 -10.82 5.35
C GLU A 58 -7.16 -9.75 4.53
N VAL A 59 -6.27 -10.12 3.62
CA VAL A 59 -5.70 -9.15 2.67
C VAL A 59 -6.73 -8.71 1.63
N LEU A 60 -7.51 -9.65 1.09
CA LEU A 60 -8.56 -9.34 0.12
C LEU A 60 -9.67 -8.48 0.76
N GLU A 61 -10.03 -8.77 2.00
CA GLU A 61 -11.08 -8.07 2.73
C GLU A 61 -10.60 -6.72 3.27
N ASP A 62 -9.54 -6.68 4.08
CA ASP A 62 -9.19 -5.45 4.81
C ASP A 62 -8.26 -4.53 4.02
N ALA A 63 -7.26 -5.09 3.33
CA ALA A 63 -6.24 -4.29 2.66
C ALA A 63 -6.71 -3.85 1.26
N LEU A 64 -7.53 -4.65 0.60
CA LEU A 64 -8.00 -4.40 -0.75
C LEU A 64 -9.49 -4.03 -0.82
N ASP A 65 -10.30 -4.34 0.20
CA ASP A 65 -11.75 -4.11 0.20
C ASP A 65 -12.41 -4.61 -1.10
N ILE A 66 -12.33 -5.93 -1.31
CA ILE A 66 -12.78 -6.56 -2.54
C ILE A 66 -14.28 -6.33 -2.81
N ALA A 67 -15.09 -6.20 -1.75
CA ALA A 67 -16.51 -5.92 -1.87
C ALA A 67 -16.76 -4.53 -2.47
N ARG A 68 -16.09 -3.49 -1.94
CA ARG A 68 -16.19 -2.14 -2.48
C ARG A 68 -15.59 -2.01 -3.88
N LEU A 69 -14.54 -2.78 -4.19
CA LEU A 69 -13.97 -2.85 -5.53
C LEU A 69 -14.97 -3.46 -6.53
N ALA A 70 -15.65 -4.56 -6.16
CA ALA A 70 -16.68 -5.18 -6.99
C ALA A 70 -17.82 -4.20 -7.29
N GLU A 71 -18.37 -3.53 -6.27
CA GLU A 71 -19.41 -2.50 -6.44
C GLU A 71 -18.93 -1.36 -7.36
N SER A 72 -17.67 -0.93 -7.19
CA SER A 72 -17.08 0.11 -8.03
C SER A 72 -16.98 -0.34 -9.49
N PHE A 73 -16.62 -1.60 -9.75
CA PHE A 73 -16.56 -2.14 -11.10
C PHE A 73 -17.94 -2.27 -11.75
N GLU A 74 -18.95 -2.74 -11.01
CA GLU A 74 -20.33 -2.78 -11.50
C GLU A 74 -20.84 -1.39 -11.87
N ARG A 75 -20.52 -0.39 -11.03
CA ARG A 75 -20.87 1.01 -11.30
C ARG A 75 -20.13 1.58 -12.51
N LEU A 76 -18.87 1.18 -12.73
CA LEU A 76 -18.06 1.65 -13.87
C LEU A 76 -18.46 0.97 -15.18
N GLN A 77 -18.85 -0.31 -15.15
CA GLN A 77 -19.28 -1.06 -16.34
C GLN A 77 -20.47 -0.39 -17.04
N ASN A 78 -21.33 0.30 -16.30
CA ASN A 78 -22.51 0.99 -16.80
C ASN A 78 -22.25 2.47 -17.16
N ARG A 79 -21.00 2.91 -17.23
CA ARG A 79 -20.64 4.31 -17.52
C ARG A 79 -19.79 4.41 -18.77
N GLU A 80 -20.00 5.50 -19.51
CA GLU A 80 -19.10 5.89 -20.58
C GLU A 80 -17.79 6.43 -20.00
N ILE A 81 -16.67 5.93 -20.49
CA ILE A 81 -15.33 6.39 -20.09
C ILE A 81 -14.89 7.49 -21.06
N VAL A 82 -14.84 8.72 -20.56
CA VAL A 82 -14.33 9.87 -21.33
C VAL A 82 -12.87 10.11 -20.98
N HIS A 83 -11.99 9.90 -21.96
CA HIS A 83 -10.56 10.18 -21.81
C HIS A 83 -10.26 11.63 -22.22
N VAL A 84 -9.71 12.42 -21.31
CA VAL A 84 -9.28 13.79 -21.58
C VAL A 84 -7.77 13.91 -21.35
N ALA A 85 -7.03 14.17 -22.42
CA ALA A 85 -5.59 14.43 -22.33
C ALA A 85 -5.36 15.83 -21.74
N LEU A 86 -4.72 15.88 -20.57
CA LEU A 86 -4.40 17.16 -19.92
C LEU A 86 -3.03 17.66 -20.38
N GLN A 87 -2.95 18.95 -20.71
CA GLN A 87 -1.69 19.61 -21.06
C GLN A 87 -0.82 19.90 -19.82
N ARG A 88 -1.40 19.82 -18.63
CA ARG A 88 -0.78 20.15 -17.32
C ARG A 88 -1.32 19.22 -16.24
N CYS A 89 -0.58 19.07 -15.14
CA CYS A 89 -1.03 18.27 -14.00
C CYS A 89 -2.30 18.87 -13.40
N SER A 90 -3.35 18.06 -13.18
CA SER A 90 -4.56 18.54 -12.50
C SER A 90 -4.31 18.72 -10.99
N PRO A 91 -5.10 19.57 -10.30
CA PRO A 91 -5.00 19.69 -8.85
C PRO A 91 -5.15 18.35 -8.12
N LEU A 92 -6.01 17.44 -8.62
CA LEU A 92 -6.19 16.10 -8.06
C LEU A 92 -4.98 15.17 -8.28
N ALA A 93 -4.25 15.35 -9.39
CA ALA A 93 -3.04 14.58 -9.68
C ALA A 93 -1.79 15.14 -8.99
N PHE A 94 -1.83 16.39 -8.52
CA PHE A 94 -0.67 17.09 -7.98
C PHE A 94 0.00 16.38 -6.78
N PRO A 95 -0.73 15.93 -5.74
CA PRO A 95 -0.11 15.23 -4.62
C PRO A 95 0.63 13.95 -5.03
N LEU A 96 0.05 13.20 -5.97
CA LEU A 96 0.67 11.98 -6.52
C LEU A 96 1.95 12.29 -7.29
N MET A 97 1.96 13.40 -8.04
CA MET A 97 3.15 13.86 -8.76
C MET A 97 4.27 14.29 -7.80
N VAL A 98 3.93 14.99 -6.72
CA VAL A 98 4.89 15.41 -5.68
C VAL A 98 5.54 14.19 -5.01
N GLU A 99 4.76 13.17 -4.65
CA GLU A 99 5.30 11.95 -4.04
C GLU A 99 6.31 11.26 -4.97
N ARG A 100 5.95 11.11 -6.25
CA ARG A 100 6.84 10.56 -7.29
C ARG A 100 8.13 11.39 -7.46
N MET A 101 8.07 12.70 -7.25
CA MET A 101 9.25 13.57 -7.36
C MET A 101 10.19 13.42 -6.16
N ARG A 102 9.66 13.13 -4.97
CA ARG A 102 10.44 12.89 -3.75
C ARG A 102 11.35 11.67 -3.88
N GLU A 103 10.89 10.65 -4.60
CA GLU A 103 11.68 9.43 -4.85
C GLU A 103 12.83 9.63 -5.86
N ARG A 104 12.85 10.75 -6.60
CA ARG A 104 13.87 11.04 -7.60
C ARG A 104 14.95 11.96 -7.03
N LEU A 105 16.21 11.51 -7.10
CA LEU A 105 17.37 12.35 -6.79
C LEU A 105 17.46 13.51 -7.79
N SER A 106 17.61 14.73 -7.27
CA SER A 106 17.72 15.96 -8.04
C SER A 106 18.64 16.94 -7.33
N ASN A 107 19.34 17.78 -8.10
CA ASN A 107 20.21 18.83 -7.59
C ASN A 107 19.42 20.07 -7.10
N GLU A 108 18.13 20.13 -7.37
CA GLU A 108 17.22 21.18 -6.89
C GLU A 108 16.40 20.67 -5.71
N THR A 109 16.15 21.53 -4.72
CA THR A 109 15.32 21.17 -3.57
C THR A 109 13.87 20.91 -4.00
N LEU A 110 13.24 19.93 -3.36
CA LEU A 110 11.85 19.56 -3.66
C LEU A 110 10.90 20.76 -3.48
N ALA A 111 11.12 21.58 -2.44
CA ALA A 111 10.32 22.77 -2.16
C ALA A 111 10.36 23.79 -3.32
N ALA A 112 11.55 24.11 -3.84
CA ALA A 112 11.68 25.03 -4.96
C ALA A 112 10.98 24.52 -6.23
N ARG A 113 11.02 23.19 -6.46
CA ARG A 113 10.30 22.56 -7.59
C ARG A 113 8.78 22.66 -7.43
N ILE A 114 8.27 22.42 -6.22
CA ILE A 114 6.83 22.50 -5.91
C ILE A 114 6.33 23.94 -6.10
N GLU A 115 7.03 24.94 -5.56
CA GLU A 115 6.67 26.35 -5.71
C GLU A 115 6.57 26.76 -7.19
N ARG A 116 7.57 26.41 -8.01
CA ARG A 116 7.53 26.71 -9.45
C ARG A 116 6.34 26.06 -10.15
N MET A 117 5.99 24.83 -9.78
CA MET A 117 4.83 24.14 -10.36
C MET A 117 3.51 24.79 -9.95
N ILE A 118 3.36 25.15 -8.67
CA ILE A 118 2.15 25.84 -8.18
C ILE A 118 1.99 27.17 -8.92
N SER A 119 3.04 27.99 -9.01
CA SER A 119 2.97 29.25 -9.75
C SER A 119 2.63 29.08 -11.23
N GLN A 120 3.07 27.99 -11.88
CA GLN A 120 2.70 27.68 -13.26
C GLN A 120 1.23 27.27 -13.40
N LEU A 121 0.70 26.54 -12.41
CA LEU A 121 -0.70 26.10 -12.38
C LEU A 121 -1.65 27.25 -12.02
N GLU A 122 -1.27 28.15 -11.13
CA GLU A 122 -2.06 29.35 -10.80
C GLU A 122 -2.16 30.29 -12.01
N ARG A 123 -1.03 30.61 -12.64
CA ARG A 123 -1.02 31.41 -13.88
C ARG A 123 -1.80 30.77 -15.04
N ALA A 124 -1.98 29.45 -14.99
CA ALA A 124 -2.78 28.72 -15.96
C ALA A 124 -4.28 28.90 -15.69
N ALA A 125 -4.67 28.81 -14.42
CA ALA A 125 -6.05 28.93 -13.97
C ALA A 125 -6.58 30.34 -14.21
N ASP A 126 -5.77 31.38 -13.96
CA ASP A 126 -6.15 32.78 -14.16
C ASP A 126 -6.34 33.18 -15.64
N LYS A 127 -5.95 32.32 -16.58
CA LYS A 127 -6.04 32.58 -18.03
C LYS A 127 -7.20 31.86 -18.73
N CYS A 128 -7.92 30.99 -18.02
CA CYS A 128 -9.11 30.29 -18.50
C CYS A 128 -10.37 30.99 -18.01
#